data_AF-A0AAN7SC49-F1
#
_entry.id   AF-A0AAN7SC49-F1
#
_cell.length_a   1.000
_cell.length_b   1.000
_cell.length_c   1.000
_cell.angle_alpha   90.00
_cell.angle_beta   90.00
_cell.angle_gamma   90.00
#
_symmetry.space_group_name_H-M   'P 1'
#
loop_
_entity.id
_entity.type
_entity.pdbx_description
1 polymer ?
#
loop_
_entity_poly.entity_id
_entity_poly.type
_entity_poly.pdbx_seq_one_letter_code
_entity_poly.pdbx_strand_id
1 'polypeptide(L)'
;MILSLCCILFLTIGVQSAPRNYHSSLGPENECLTERHLKMKDVYTDVHREGTLIPENAERIGNYLMCVWKKRQIVDTDLHVHSENIARYFYDIYFKLKLTELEKEEIKDAVKVCEEEHAIEEYMLGLNLKDCMFKVAGTLEFLKRKPVE
;
A
#
# COMPACT_ATOMS: atom_id res chain seq x y z
N MET A 1 33.96 -46.57 -17.84
CA MET A 1 33.39 -45.85 -19.00
C MET A 1 32.05 -45.27 -18.57
N ILE A 2 32.06 -44.00 -18.13
CA ILE A 2 31.43 -42.83 -18.79
C ILE A 2 29.90 -42.85 -18.58
N LEU A 3 29.39 -42.21 -17.52
CA LEU A 3 28.93 -40.80 -17.42
C LEU A 3 27.62 -40.52 -18.18
N SER A 4 26.57 -40.20 -17.41
CA SER A 4 25.47 -39.26 -17.67
C SER A 4 24.44 -39.50 -16.54
N LEU A 5 24.48 -38.87 -15.36
CA LEU A 5 24.57 -37.44 -15.04
C LEU A 5 23.41 -36.63 -15.65
N CYS A 6 22.22 -36.80 -15.06
CA CYS A 6 21.14 -35.82 -15.09
C CYS A 6 20.57 -35.66 -13.68
N CYS A 7 21.41 -35.15 -12.77
CA CYS A 7 20.94 -34.35 -11.65
C CYS A 7 20.58 -32.97 -12.21
N ILE A 8 19.28 -32.65 -12.28
CA ILE A 8 18.80 -31.28 -12.43
C ILE A 8 18.05 -30.98 -11.11
N LEU A 9 18.77 -30.60 -10.05
CA LEU A 9 19.04 -29.21 -9.66
C LEU A 9 17.77 -28.40 -9.40
N PHE A 10 17.38 -28.38 -8.12
CA PHE A 10 17.00 -27.18 -7.35
C PHE A 10 16.16 -26.13 -8.09
N LEU A 11 14.84 -26.29 -8.04
CA LEU A 11 13.92 -25.15 -8.05
C LEU A 11 13.73 -24.63 -6.62
N THR A 12 14.84 -24.18 -6.01
CA THR A 12 14.77 -23.07 -5.08
C THR A 12 14.58 -21.81 -5.92
N ILE A 13 13.34 -21.56 -6.36
CA ILE A 13 12.99 -20.21 -6.79
C ILE A 13 13.00 -19.40 -5.50
N GLY A 14 14.15 -18.80 -5.23
CA GLY A 14 14.30 -17.83 -4.18
C GLY A 14 13.28 -16.73 -4.42
N VAL A 15 12.33 -16.61 -3.51
CA VAL A 15 11.60 -15.37 -3.28
C VAL A 15 12.63 -14.41 -2.66
N GLN A 16 13.55 -13.92 -3.50
CA GLN A 16 14.40 -12.79 -3.21
C GLN A 16 13.93 -11.63 -4.08
N SER A 17 12.76 -11.10 -3.74
CA SER A 17 12.46 -9.69 -4.00
C SER A 17 12.69 -8.91 -2.71
N ALA A 18 13.95 -8.80 -2.28
CA ALA A 18 14.34 -7.68 -1.43
C ALA A 18 14.72 -6.53 -2.37
N PRO A 19 13.92 -5.45 -2.48
CA PRO A 19 14.29 -4.35 -3.34
C PRO A 19 15.54 -3.67 -2.80
N ARG A 20 16.49 -3.44 -3.70
CA ARG A 20 17.66 -2.59 -3.50
C ARG A 20 17.21 -1.17 -3.14
N ASN A 21 17.83 -0.62 -2.10
CA ASN A 21 17.84 0.79 -1.69
C ASN A 21 17.48 1.78 -2.81
N TYR A 22 16.25 2.31 -2.84
CA TYR A 22 15.87 3.62 -3.42
C TYR A 22 14.37 3.84 -3.16
N HIS A 23 14.02 4.52 -2.05
CA HIS A 23 12.64 4.67 -1.52
C HIS A 23 11.95 3.32 -1.23
N SER A 24 11.24 3.20 -0.11
CA SER A 24 10.28 2.10 0.07
C SER A 24 9.36 2.07 -1.17
N SER A 25 9.29 0.92 -1.82
CA SER A 25 9.00 0.78 -3.24
C SER A 25 7.68 1.44 -3.67
N LEU A 26 7.78 2.45 -4.54
CA LEU A 26 6.70 2.94 -5.41
C LEU A 26 6.32 1.90 -6.49
N GLY A 27 6.54 0.61 -6.25
CA GLY A 27 6.33 -0.46 -7.24
C GLY A 27 4.87 -0.53 -7.68
N PRO A 28 3.94 -0.86 -6.76
CA PRO A 28 2.52 -0.86 -7.04
C PRO A 28 1.98 0.49 -7.59
N GLU A 29 2.43 1.62 -7.05
CA GLU A 29 2.02 2.96 -7.49
C GLU A 29 2.42 3.22 -8.94
N ASN A 30 3.67 2.94 -9.32
CA ASN A 30 4.17 3.16 -10.67
C ASN A 30 3.53 2.20 -11.68
N GLU A 31 3.29 0.94 -11.29
CA GLU A 31 2.55 -0.02 -12.11
C GLU A 31 1.14 0.49 -12.39
N CYS A 32 0.42 0.93 -11.36
CA CYS A 32 -0.95 1.44 -11.51
C CYS A 32 -1.02 2.75 -12.29
N LEU A 33 -0.03 3.64 -12.15
CA LEU A 33 0.08 4.81 -13.03
C LEU A 33 0.19 4.38 -14.50
N THR A 34 1.02 3.38 -14.78
CA THR A 34 1.25 2.87 -16.14
C THR A 34 0.00 2.20 -16.71
N GLU A 35 -0.63 1.28 -15.97
CA GLU A 35 -1.83 0.55 -16.37
C GLU A 35 -3.03 1.47 -16.62
N ARG A 36 -3.13 2.57 -15.87
CA ARG A 36 -4.22 3.55 -16.01
C ARG A 36 -3.89 4.70 -16.96
N HIS A 37 -2.72 4.69 -17.60
CA HIS A 37 -2.22 5.78 -18.45
C HIS A 37 -2.19 7.16 -17.74
N LEU A 38 -1.87 7.16 -16.45
CA LEU A 38 -1.76 8.34 -15.60
C LEU A 38 -0.29 8.73 -15.40
N LYS A 39 -0.03 10.00 -15.11
CA LYS A 39 1.26 10.47 -14.61
C LYS A 39 1.14 10.81 -13.14
N MET A 40 2.24 10.70 -12.39
CA MET A 40 2.27 11.05 -10.96
C MET A 40 1.67 12.44 -10.69
N LYS A 41 1.99 13.44 -11.53
CA LYS A 41 1.46 14.80 -11.41
C LYS A 41 -0.08 14.89 -11.53
N ASP A 42 -0.73 13.92 -12.15
CA ASP A 42 -2.18 13.90 -12.38
C ASP A 42 -2.94 13.37 -11.15
N VAL A 43 -2.25 12.67 -10.24
CA VAL A 43 -2.85 12.05 -9.06
C VAL A 43 -2.27 12.57 -7.74
N TYR A 44 -1.03 13.07 -7.75
CA TYR A 44 -0.27 13.39 -6.54
C TYR A 44 -1.03 14.28 -5.56
N THR A 45 -1.57 15.41 -6.06
CA THR A 45 -2.29 16.38 -5.22
C THR A 45 -3.52 15.75 -4.56
N ASP A 46 -4.28 14.96 -5.31
CA ASP A 46 -5.53 14.37 -4.83
C ASP A 46 -5.28 13.19 -3.88
N VAL A 47 -4.26 12.38 -4.15
CA VAL A 47 -3.86 11.25 -3.29
C VAL A 47 -3.33 11.73 -1.93
N HIS A 48 -2.63 12.88 -1.88
CA HIS A 48 -2.07 13.43 -0.64
C HIS A 48 -2.98 14.45 0.05
N ARG A 49 -4.18 14.70 -0.49
CA ARG A 49 -5.14 15.61 0.12
C ARG A 49 -5.97 14.87 1.18
N GLU A 50 -6.03 15.45 2.38
CA GLU A 50 -6.99 15.06 3.41
C GLU A 50 -8.41 15.50 3.02
N GLY A 51 -9.39 14.64 3.27
CA GLY A 51 -10.80 14.92 3.02
C GLY A 51 -11.28 14.59 1.61
N THR A 52 -12.54 14.97 1.35
CA THR A 52 -13.30 14.57 0.17
C THR A 52 -12.71 15.16 -1.11
N LEU A 53 -12.50 14.31 -2.10
CA LEU A 53 -12.03 14.70 -3.43
C LEU A 53 -13.09 15.49 -4.20
N ILE A 54 -12.63 16.29 -5.17
CA ILE A 54 -13.52 16.95 -6.13
C ILE A 54 -14.19 15.86 -6.99
N PRO A 55 -15.52 15.87 -7.17
CA PRO A 55 -16.25 14.81 -7.85
C PRO A 55 -15.70 14.44 -9.24
N GLU A 56 -15.27 15.44 -10.00
CA GLU A 56 -14.74 15.26 -11.37
C GLU A 56 -13.48 14.38 -11.46
N ASN A 57 -12.71 14.26 -10.37
CA ASN A 57 -11.54 13.39 -10.31
C ASN A 57 -11.76 12.13 -9.47
N ALA A 58 -12.89 12.04 -8.74
CA ALA A 58 -13.12 11.00 -7.74
C ALA A 58 -13.02 9.59 -8.34
N GLU A 59 -13.68 9.33 -9.46
CA GLU A 59 -13.64 8.03 -10.13
C GLU A 59 -12.23 7.69 -10.62
N ARG A 60 -11.54 8.64 -11.26
CA ARG A 60 -10.18 8.43 -11.78
C ARG A 60 -9.19 8.11 -10.67
N ILE A 61 -9.22 8.89 -9.59
CA ILE A 61 -8.32 8.73 -8.43
C ILE A 61 -8.68 7.48 -7.63
N GLY A 62 -9.97 7.21 -7.42
CA GLY A 62 -10.44 6.00 -6.76
C GLY A 62 -10.02 4.73 -7.50
N ASN A 63 -10.12 4.72 -8.83
CA ASN A 63 -9.68 3.60 -9.67
C ASN A 63 -8.16 3.38 -9.64
N TYR A 64 -7.38 4.46 -9.53
CA TYR A 64 -5.94 4.39 -9.31
C TYR A 64 -5.64 3.78 -7.92
N LEU A 65 -6.28 4.29 -6.87
CA LEU A 65 -6.09 3.80 -5.49
C LEU A 65 -6.50 2.33 -5.36
N MET A 66 -7.63 1.92 -5.92
CA MET A 66 -8.04 0.52 -5.93
C MET A 66 -7.03 -0.39 -6.61
N CYS A 67 -6.42 0.05 -7.72
CA CYS A 67 -5.34 -0.70 -8.33
C CYS A 67 -4.16 -0.90 -7.36
N VAL A 68 -3.75 0.17 -6.68
CA VAL A 68 -2.64 0.12 -5.70
C VAL A 68 -3.01 -0.80 -4.53
N TRP A 69 -4.21 -0.67 -3.98
CA TRP A 69 -4.69 -1.47 -2.86
C TRP A 69 -4.79 -2.96 -3.19
N LYS A 70 -5.26 -3.31 -4.39
CA LYS A 70 -5.28 -4.70 -4.87
C LYS A 70 -3.87 -5.28 -5.02
N LYS A 71 -2.94 -4.54 -5.61
CA LYS A 71 -1.54 -4.99 -5.76
C LYS A 71 -0.78 -5.08 -4.43
N ARG A 72 -1.13 -4.25 -3.46
CA ARG A 72 -0.58 -4.31 -2.08
C ARG A 72 -1.27 -5.35 -1.21
N GLN A 73 -2.28 -6.06 -1.73
CA GLN A 73 -3.12 -7.02 -1.02
C GLN A 73 -3.88 -6.38 0.16
N ILE A 74 -4.06 -5.06 0.14
CA ILE A 74 -4.90 -4.34 1.10
C ILE A 74 -6.37 -4.63 0.81
N VAL A 75 -6.74 -4.79 -0.47
CA VAL A 75 -8.07 -5.23 -0.90
C VAL A 75 -7.89 -6.45 -1.78
N ASP A 76 -8.71 -7.49 -1.60
CA ASP A 76 -8.68 -8.67 -2.47
C ASP A 76 -9.67 -8.56 -3.65
N THR A 77 -9.86 -9.68 -4.37
CA THR A 77 -10.76 -9.75 -5.52
C THR A 77 -12.23 -9.67 -5.14
N ASP A 78 -12.57 -10.00 -3.89
CA ASP A 78 -13.94 -10.00 -3.36
C ASP A 78 -14.26 -8.69 -2.62
N LEU A 79 -13.37 -7.69 -2.76
CA LEU A 79 -13.45 -6.37 -2.12
C LEU A 79 -13.36 -6.42 -0.59
N HIS A 80 -12.81 -7.49 -0.03
CA HIS A 80 -12.53 -7.55 1.39
C HIS A 80 -11.20 -6.85 1.69
N VAL A 81 -11.20 -6.06 2.77
CA VAL A 81 -10.08 -5.24 3.20
C VAL A 81 -9.24 -6.03 4.22
N HIS A 82 -7.92 -5.95 4.13
CA HIS A 82 -6.99 -6.66 5.01
C HIS A 82 -6.19 -5.68 5.86
N SER A 83 -6.60 -5.46 7.12
CA SER A 83 -5.97 -4.48 8.02
C SER A 83 -4.47 -4.75 8.28
N GLU A 84 -4.06 -6.02 8.29
CA GLU A 84 -2.65 -6.41 8.37
C GLU A 84 -1.79 -5.84 7.23
N ASN A 85 -2.34 -5.76 6.03
CA ASN A 85 -1.64 -5.22 4.85
C ASN A 85 -1.65 -3.70 4.85
N ILE A 86 -2.63 -3.07 5.50
CA ILE A 86 -2.62 -1.63 5.80
C ILE A 86 -1.49 -1.31 6.80
N ALA A 87 -1.35 -2.09 7.88
CA ALA A 87 -0.27 -1.90 8.85
C ALA A 87 1.11 -2.02 8.19
N ARG A 88 1.29 -3.04 7.33
CA ARG A 88 2.50 -3.20 6.52
C ARG A 88 2.78 -1.97 5.64
N TYR A 89 1.74 -1.45 4.99
CA TYR A 89 1.86 -0.24 4.16
C TYR A 89 2.26 1.01 4.96
N PHE A 90 1.77 1.16 6.19
CA PHE A 90 2.23 2.22 7.10
C PHE A 90 3.72 2.07 7.43
N TYR A 91 4.20 0.85 7.68
CA TYR A 91 5.63 0.62 7.92
C TYR A 91 6.49 1.02 6.72
N ASP A 92 6.00 0.78 5.51
CA ASP A 92 6.68 1.20 4.27
C ASP A 92 6.70 2.73 4.13
N ILE A 93 5.59 3.42 4.39
CA ILE A 93 5.53 4.89 4.30
C ILE A 93 6.43 5.54 5.36
N TYR A 94 6.35 5.05 6.59
CA TYR A 94 7.01 5.64 7.75
C TYR A 94 8.34 4.96 8.11
N PHE A 95 8.96 4.24 7.17
CA PHE A 95 10.18 3.47 7.42
C PHE A 95 11.32 4.29 8.05
N LYS A 96 11.43 5.58 7.72
CA LYS A 96 12.45 6.49 8.27
C LYS A 96 12.23 6.89 9.72
N LEU A 97 11.07 6.62 10.30
CA LEU A 97 10.79 6.91 11.71
C LEU A 97 11.41 5.90 12.67
N LYS A 98 11.91 4.75 12.18
CA LYS A 98 12.46 3.66 13.00
C LYS A 98 11.49 3.27 14.14
N LEU A 99 10.24 2.93 13.75
CA LEU A 99 9.15 2.60 14.67
C LEU A 99 9.56 1.52 15.68
N THR A 100 9.26 1.75 16.95
CA THR A 100 9.41 0.75 18.02
C THR A 100 8.39 -0.38 17.86
N GLU A 101 8.60 -1.51 18.54
CA GLU A 101 7.62 -2.61 18.51
C GLU A 101 6.26 -2.19 19.10
N LEU A 102 6.26 -1.36 20.15
CA LEU A 102 5.02 -0.81 20.71
C LEU A 102 4.26 0.04 19.67
N GLU A 103 4.96 0.94 18.98
CA GLU A 103 4.37 1.79 17.93
C GLU A 103 3.86 0.97 16.73
N LYS A 104 4.52 -0.15 16.41
CA LYS A 104 4.03 -1.07 15.38
C LYS A 104 2.74 -1.76 15.79
N GLU A 105 2.61 -2.18 17.05
CA GLU A 105 1.36 -2.74 17.59
C GLU A 105 0.25 -1.69 17.65
N GLU A 106 0.55 -0.45 18.06
CA GLU A 106 -0.41 0.66 18.02
C GLU A 106 -0.92 0.92 16.59
N ILE A 107 -0.04 0.86 15.58
CA ILE A 107 -0.47 0.91 14.17
C ILE A 107 -1.41 -0.24 13.83
N LYS A 108 -1.05 -1.49 14.15
CA LYS A 108 -1.87 -2.68 13.84
C LYS A 108 -3.27 -2.56 14.44
N ASP A 109 -3.36 -2.14 15.69
CA ASP A 109 -4.64 -1.97 16.36
C ASP A 109 -5.44 -0.81 15.77
N ALA A 110 -4.79 0.31 15.46
CA ALA A 110 -5.47 1.48 14.92
C ALA A 110 -6.02 1.24 13.50
N VAL A 111 -5.34 0.49 12.64
CA VAL A 111 -5.78 0.26 11.24
C VAL A 111 -6.91 -0.76 11.11
N LYS A 112 -7.23 -1.54 12.16
CA LYS A 112 -8.36 -2.50 12.15
C LYS A 112 -9.69 -1.85 11.83
N VAL A 113 -9.88 -0.58 12.20
CA VAL A 113 -11.10 0.17 11.88
C VAL A 113 -11.33 0.32 10.37
N CYS A 114 -10.27 0.28 9.56
CA CYS A 114 -10.39 0.37 8.11
C CYS A 114 -10.83 -0.94 7.45
N GLU A 115 -10.82 -2.06 8.18
CA GLU A 115 -11.31 -3.35 7.71
C GLU A 115 -12.83 -3.36 7.49
N GLU A 116 -13.54 -2.47 8.20
CA GLU A 116 -14.99 -2.30 8.11
C GLU A 116 -15.43 -1.47 6.89
N GLU A 117 -14.48 -0.88 6.16
CA GLU A 117 -14.76 -0.06 4.97
C GLU A 117 -15.33 -0.92 3.84
N HIS A 118 -16.46 -0.47 3.30
CA HIS A 118 -17.14 -1.12 2.20
C HIS A 118 -17.76 -0.07 1.27
N ALA A 119 -17.90 -0.40 -0.01
CA ALA A 119 -18.62 0.43 -0.97
C ALA A 119 -19.24 -0.43 -2.07
N ILE A 120 -20.32 0.08 -2.66
CA ILE A 120 -20.98 -0.55 -3.82
C ILE A 120 -20.05 -0.48 -5.04
N GLU A 121 -19.38 0.66 -5.21
CA GLU A 121 -18.50 0.91 -6.35
C GLU A 121 -17.04 0.81 -5.90
N GLU A 122 -16.23 0.05 -6.65
CA GLU A 122 -14.83 -0.21 -6.27
C GLU A 122 -14.06 1.10 -6.04
N TYR A 123 -14.17 2.07 -6.95
CA TYR A 123 -13.41 3.31 -6.83
C TYR A 123 -13.75 4.07 -5.54
N MET A 124 -15.01 3.98 -5.06
CA MET A 124 -15.44 4.58 -3.80
C MET A 124 -14.76 3.90 -2.61
N LEU A 125 -14.63 2.56 -2.63
CA LEU A 125 -13.86 1.84 -1.61
C LEU A 125 -12.41 2.32 -1.58
N GLY A 126 -11.80 2.54 -2.75
CA GLY A 126 -10.43 3.05 -2.85
C GLY A 126 -10.26 4.42 -2.18
N LEU A 127 -11.25 5.30 -2.33
CA LEU A 127 -11.28 6.62 -1.69
C LEU A 127 -11.56 6.52 -0.18
N ASN A 128 -12.54 5.71 0.21
CA ASN A 128 -12.90 5.50 1.62
C ASN A 128 -11.70 4.97 2.41
N LEU A 129 -10.98 3.99 1.87
CA LEU A 129 -9.76 3.46 2.48
C LEU A 129 -8.67 4.52 2.63
N LYS A 130 -8.46 5.35 1.60
CA LYS A 130 -7.51 6.48 1.68
C LYS A 130 -7.88 7.39 2.85
N ASP A 131 -9.16 7.79 2.93
CA ASP A 131 -9.64 8.68 4.00
C ASP A 131 -9.57 8.02 5.38
N CYS A 132 -9.85 6.72 5.49
CA CYS A 132 -9.68 5.96 6.73
C CYS A 132 -8.21 5.95 7.19
N MET A 133 -7.28 5.68 6.28
CA MET A 133 -5.84 5.69 6.58
C MET A 133 -5.36 7.08 7.03
N PHE A 134 -5.85 8.16 6.41
CA PHE A 134 -5.53 9.51 6.88
C PHE A 134 -6.05 9.78 8.30
N LYS A 135 -7.28 9.36 8.61
CA LYS A 135 -7.84 9.48 9.96
C LYS A 135 -7.00 8.72 10.98
N VAL A 136 -6.62 7.47 10.68
CA VAL A 136 -5.75 6.66 11.54
C VAL A 136 -4.38 7.31 11.70
N ALA A 137 -3.75 7.78 10.62
CA ALA A 137 -2.47 8.47 10.71
C ALA A 137 -2.56 9.73 11.59
N GLY A 138 -3.69 10.43 11.56
CA GLY A 138 -3.97 11.60 12.39
C GLY A 138 -4.06 11.31 13.89
N THR A 139 -4.44 10.10 14.30
CA THR A 139 -4.52 9.71 15.72
C THR A 139 -3.20 9.22 16.31
N LEU A 140 -2.25 8.81 15.45
CA LEU A 140 -0.96 8.27 15.86
C LEU A 140 0.10 9.38 15.94
N GLU A 141 0.17 10.08 17.07
CA GLU A 141 1.06 11.25 17.25
C GLU A 141 2.54 11.00 16.92
N PHE A 142 3.04 9.78 17.16
CA PHE A 142 4.42 9.41 16.86
C PHE A 142 4.76 9.41 15.35
N LEU A 143 3.75 9.39 14.46
CA LEU A 143 3.94 9.52 13.01
C LEU A 143 4.27 10.95 12.57
N LYS A 144 4.05 11.95 13.43
CA LYS A 144 4.38 13.36 13.18
C LYS A 144 5.83 13.70 13.52
N ARG A 145 6.60 12.76 14.07
CA ARG A 145 8.02 12.95 14.41
C ARG A 145 8.84 13.17 13.15
N LYS A 146 9.98 13.83 13.30
CA LYS A 146 10.94 14.00 12.19
C LYS A 146 11.58 12.64 11.85
N PRO A 147 11.79 12.34 10.56
CA PRO A 147 12.61 11.21 10.12
C PRO A 147 13.98 11.21 10.79
N VAL A 148 14.50 10.02 11.12
CA VAL A 148 15.87 9.86 11.59
C VAL A 148 16.80 9.88 10.36
N GLU A 149 17.74 10.84 10.34
CA GLU A 149 18.77 10.96 9.30
C GLU A 149 19.74 9.77 9.28
#